data_AF-A0A0F2QBK1-F1
#
_entry.id   AF-A0A0F2QBK1-F1
#
_cell.length_a   1.000
_cell.length_b   1.000
_cell.length_c   1.000
_cell.angle_alpha   90.00
_cell.angle_beta   90.00
_cell.angle_gamma   90.00
#
_symmetry.space_group_name_H-M   'P 1'
#
loop_
_entity.id
_entity.type
_entity.pdbx_description
1 polymer ?
#
loop_
_entity_poly.entity_id
_entity_poly.type
_entity_poly.pdbx_seq_one_letter_code
_entity_poly.pdbx_strand_id
1 'polypeptide(L)'
;MRNYLATAIFALVVAGCAPIGQGPIAGGPCKYETSIVKGTVTEVDEDIVELMGEEGAFRVEVSDLLKSPTIGDTLTLQHERITEGTCTPDIYSEVSSGD
;
A
#
# COMPACT_ATOMS: atom_id res chain seq x y z
N MET A 1 -64.63 20.87 31.27
CA MET A 1 -64.60 19.58 30.54
C MET A 1 -63.34 19.54 29.69
N ARG A 2 -62.61 18.41 29.71
CA ARG A 2 -61.50 18.02 28.81
C ARG A 2 -60.14 18.67 29.13
N ASN A 3 -59.36 18.14 30.09
CA ASN A 3 -58.38 17.04 29.93
C ASN A 3 -57.77 16.99 28.53
N TYR A 4 -56.43 17.15 28.40
CA TYR A 4 -55.53 16.20 27.74
C TYR A 4 -54.08 16.46 28.16
N LEU A 5 -53.51 15.50 28.90
CA LEU A 5 -52.08 15.29 29.02
C LEU A 5 -51.49 15.16 27.60
N ALA A 6 -50.50 15.97 27.26
CA ALA A 6 -49.66 15.75 26.09
C ALA A 6 -48.25 15.38 26.58
N THR A 7 -48.09 14.11 26.94
CA THR A 7 -46.79 13.50 27.19
C THR A 7 -46.06 13.41 25.85
N ALA A 8 -45.05 14.27 25.64
CA ALA A 8 -44.19 14.21 24.46
C ALA A 8 -43.27 12.98 24.57
N ILE A 9 -43.62 11.90 23.88
CA ILE A 9 -42.74 10.74 23.69
C ILE A 9 -41.70 11.15 22.64
N PHE A 10 -40.49 11.42 23.11
CA PHE A 10 -39.33 11.66 22.26
C PHE A 10 -38.85 10.30 21.71
N ALA A 11 -39.35 9.92 20.54
CA ALA A 11 -38.89 8.74 19.82
C ALA A 11 -37.48 8.99 19.28
N LEU A 12 -36.48 8.51 20.01
CA LEU A 12 -35.12 8.33 19.50
C LEU A 12 -35.17 7.27 18.40
N VAL A 13 -35.29 7.74 17.16
CA VAL A 13 -35.07 6.90 15.98
C VAL A 13 -33.61 6.52 15.98
N VAL A 14 -33.33 5.27 16.34
CA VAL A 14 -32.05 4.62 16.08
C VAL A 14 -31.82 4.71 14.58
N ALA A 15 -30.95 5.62 14.15
CA ALA A 15 -30.38 5.61 12.82
C ALA A 15 -29.53 4.33 12.72
N GLY A 16 -30.19 3.22 12.44
CA GLY A 16 -29.51 2.03 11.98
C GLY A 16 -28.74 2.41 10.72
N CYS A 17 -27.43 2.16 10.71
CA CYS A 17 -26.66 2.13 9.48
C CYS A 17 -27.41 1.25 8.48
N ALA A 18 -28.07 1.87 7.50
CA ALA A 18 -28.41 1.16 6.30
C ALA A 18 -27.11 0.58 5.75
N PRO A 19 -27.04 -0.69 5.32
CA PRO A 19 -25.90 -1.16 4.57
C PRO A 19 -25.82 -0.26 3.35
N ILE A 20 -24.81 0.61 3.31
CA ILE A 20 -24.46 1.36 2.11
C ILE A 20 -24.34 0.28 1.04
N GLY A 21 -25.25 0.30 0.08
CA GLY A 21 -25.34 -0.71 -0.95
C GLY A 21 -23.93 -0.99 -1.45
N GLN A 22 -23.54 -2.26 -1.44
CA GLN A 22 -22.28 -2.71 -2.02
C GLN A 22 -22.33 -2.27 -3.48
N GLY A 23 -21.78 -1.10 -3.79
CA GLY A 23 -21.39 -0.75 -5.14
C GLY A 23 -20.53 -1.89 -5.67
N PRO A 24 -20.47 -2.09 -7.00
CA PRO A 24 -19.60 -3.12 -7.55
C PRO A 24 -18.23 -2.99 -6.88
N ILE A 25 -17.74 -4.10 -6.32
CA ILE A 25 -16.42 -4.17 -5.70
C ILE A 25 -15.46 -3.63 -6.75
N ALA A 26 -14.98 -2.40 -6.57
CA ALA A 26 -14.05 -1.78 -7.49
C ALA A 26 -12.71 -2.49 -7.26
N GLY A 27 -12.41 -3.48 -8.10
CA GLY A 27 -11.26 -4.33 -7.91
C GLY A 27 -11.19 -5.42 -8.97
N GLY A 28 -10.92 -5.02 -10.22
CA GLY A 28 -10.41 -5.96 -11.22
C GLY A 28 -9.04 -6.52 -10.80
N PRO A 29 -8.50 -7.51 -11.54
CA PRO A 29 -7.15 -8.02 -11.27
C PRO A 29 -6.13 -6.87 -11.33
N CYS A 30 -5.13 -6.93 -10.46
CA CYS A 30 -4.08 -5.93 -10.46
C CYS A 30 -3.18 -6.08 -11.67
N LYS A 31 -2.84 -4.96 -12.31
CA LYS A 31 -1.88 -4.89 -13.40
C LYS A 31 -0.73 -4.01 -12.99
N TYR A 32 0.46 -4.41 -13.40
CA TYR A 32 1.71 -3.73 -13.10
C TYR A 32 2.47 -3.43 -14.38
N GLU A 33 3.20 -2.32 -14.35
CA GLU A 33 4.25 -1.99 -15.30
C GLU A 33 5.60 -2.32 -14.65
N THR A 34 6.41 -3.12 -15.34
CA THR A 34 7.71 -3.58 -14.84
C THR A 34 8.84 -2.76 -15.45
N SER A 35 9.76 -2.31 -14.62
CA SER A 35 10.98 -1.60 -15.02
C SER A 35 12.20 -2.10 -14.23
N ILE A 36 13.40 -1.72 -14.69
CA ILE A 36 14.64 -1.98 -13.94
C ILE A 36 15.15 -0.66 -13.39
N VAL A 37 15.32 -0.59 -12.07
CA VAL A 37 15.85 0.57 -11.37
C VAL A 37 17.18 0.24 -10.72
N LYS A 38 18.00 1.27 -10.52
CA LYS A 38 19.26 1.17 -9.77
C LYS A 38 19.21 2.12 -8.59
N GLY A 39 19.70 1.66 -7.45
CA GLY A 39 19.79 2.47 -6.24
C GLY A 39 21.11 2.23 -5.53
N THR A 40 21.68 3.29 -4.96
CA THR A 40 22.83 3.19 -4.05
C THR A 40 22.33 3.18 -2.61
N VAL A 41 22.75 2.20 -1.82
CA VAL A 41 22.33 2.03 -0.43
C VAL A 41 22.87 3.17 0.42
N THR A 42 21.97 3.91 1.07
CA THR A 42 22.31 5.04 1.94
C THR A 42 22.13 4.69 3.41
N GLU A 43 21.23 3.77 3.75
CA GLU A 43 20.94 3.33 5.11
C GLU A 43 20.51 1.86 5.11
N VAL A 44 20.87 1.14 6.17
CA VAL A 44 20.50 -0.27 6.39
C VAL A 44 20.01 -0.40 7.82
N ASP A 45 18.72 -0.69 7.97
CA ASP A 45 18.06 -1.05 9.22
C ASP A 45 17.83 -2.58 9.29
N GLU A 46 17.18 -3.06 10.36
CA GLU A 46 16.92 -4.49 10.59
C GLU A 46 16.08 -5.13 9.47
N ASP A 47 15.01 -4.43 9.04
CA ASP A 47 14.04 -4.95 8.07
C ASP A 47 13.98 -4.14 6.77
N ILE A 48 14.57 -2.95 6.74
CA ILE A 48 14.45 -2.00 5.62
C ILE A 48 15.83 -1.51 5.17
N VAL A 49 15.97 -1.34 3.87
CA VAL A 49 17.13 -0.72 3.22
C VAL A 49 16.65 0.54 2.49
N GLU A 50 17.29 1.67 2.74
CA GLU A 50 17.07 2.90 1.99
C GLU A 50 18.09 3.01 0.86
N LEU A 51 17.60 3.30 -0.34
CA LEU A 51 18.42 3.48 -1.54
C LEU A 51 18.14 4.82 -2.19
N MET A 52 19.19 5.46 -2.70
CA MET A 52 19.09 6.63 -3.56
C MET A 52 19.10 6.20 -5.03
N GLY A 53 17.97 6.35 -5.72
CA GLY A 53 17.83 6.15 -7.16
C GLY A 53 17.82 7.46 -7.94
N GLU A 54 17.59 7.36 -9.26
CA GLU A 54 17.51 8.51 -10.16
C GLU A 54 16.31 9.42 -9.83
N GLU A 55 15.18 8.83 -9.46
CA GLU A 55 13.94 9.55 -9.13
C GLU A 55 13.88 10.01 -7.67
N GLY A 56 14.88 9.64 -6.85
CA GLY A 56 14.96 9.98 -5.43
C GLY A 56 15.17 8.77 -4.54
N ALA A 57 14.98 8.98 -3.23
CA ALA A 57 15.11 7.93 -2.23
C ALA A 57 13.90 6.99 -2.24
N PHE A 58 14.15 5.69 -2.14
CA PHE A 58 13.13 4.65 -2.02
C PHE A 58 13.59 3.56 -1.06
N ARG A 59 12.64 2.75 -0.58
CA ARG A 59 12.87 1.76 0.48
C ARG A 59 12.48 0.37 0.01
N VAL A 60 13.26 -0.61 0.42
CA VAL A 60 13.09 -2.03 0.07
C VAL A 60 13.20 -2.86 1.33
N GLU A 61 12.40 -3.92 1.45
CA GLU A 61 12.51 -4.84 2.58
C GLU A 61 13.76 -5.72 2.42
N VAL A 62 14.47 -5.97 3.53
CA VAL A 62 15.66 -6.84 3.53
C VAL A 62 15.30 -8.26 3.04
N SER A 63 14.06 -8.71 3.28
CA SER A 63 13.53 -10.00 2.80
C SER A 63 13.37 -10.10 1.29
N ASP A 64 13.30 -8.97 0.58
CA ASP A 64 13.18 -8.94 -0.89
C ASP A 64 14.55 -8.95 -1.59
N LEU A 65 15.63 -8.93 -0.80
CA LEU A 65 17.01 -8.96 -1.27
C LEU A 65 17.61 -10.37 -1.15
N LEU A 66 18.48 -10.72 -2.09
CA LEU A 66 19.21 -11.99 -2.12
C LEU A 66 20.28 -12.08 -1.03
N LYS A 67 20.77 -10.92 -0.57
CA LYS A 67 21.78 -10.78 0.47
C LYS A 67 21.59 -9.48 1.23
N SER A 68 22.08 -9.44 2.47
CA SER A 68 22.15 -8.19 3.24
C SER A 68 23.12 -7.22 2.55
N PRO A 69 22.66 -6.03 2.11
CA PRO A 69 23.50 -5.06 1.46
C PRO A 69 24.30 -4.24 2.48
N THR A 70 25.35 -3.56 1.99
CA THR A 70 26.14 -2.61 2.76
C THR A 70 25.91 -1.18 2.26
N ILE A 71 26.02 -0.19 3.14
CA ILE A 71 26.01 1.22 2.74
C ILE A 71 27.06 1.47 1.65
N GLY A 72 26.65 2.11 0.56
CA GLY A 72 27.45 2.36 -0.64
C GLY A 72 27.31 1.29 -1.74
N ASP A 73 26.70 0.15 -1.46
CA ASP A 73 26.41 -0.84 -2.50
C ASP A 73 25.43 -0.28 -3.53
N THR A 74 25.59 -0.68 -4.79
CA THR A 74 24.61 -0.38 -5.84
C THR A 74 23.83 -1.62 -6.18
N LEU A 75 22.52 -1.60 -5.96
CA LEU A 75 21.60 -2.70 -6.27
C LEU A 75 20.89 -2.42 -7.60
N THR A 76 20.64 -3.49 -8.34
CA THR A 76 19.76 -3.46 -9.53
C THR A 76 18.50 -4.23 -9.19
N LEU A 77 17.37 -3.55 -9.23
CA LEU A 77 16.10 -4.06 -8.77
C LEU A 77 15.09 -4.04 -9.92
N GLN A 78 14.27 -5.07 -9.98
CA GLN A 78 13.02 -5.03 -10.72
C GLN A 78 12.03 -4.20 -9.90
N HIS A 79 11.40 -3.21 -10.52
CA HIS A 79 10.35 -2.39 -9.94
C HIS A 79 9.04 -2.62 -10.68
N GLU A 80 8.00 -3.03 -9.95
CA GLU A 80 6.66 -3.21 -10.48
C GLU A 80 5.74 -2.13 -9.90
N ARG A 81 5.21 -1.27 -10.78
CA ARG A 81 4.30 -0.19 -10.42
C ARG A 81 2.89 -0.49 -10.86
N ILE A 82 1.92 -0.39 -9.96
CA ILE A 82 0.52 -0.67 -10.29
C ILE A 82 -0.03 0.33 -11.31
N THR A 83 -0.72 -0.18 -12.34
CA THR A 83 -1.41 0.62 -13.37
C THR A 83 -2.92 0.44 -13.34
N GLU A 84 -3.41 -0.68 -12.79
CA GLU A 84 -4.84 -0.99 -12.66
C GLU A 84 -5.08 -1.80 -11.37
N GLY A 85 -6.16 -1.51 -10.65
CA GLY A 85 -6.50 -2.16 -9.38
C GLY A 85 -6.15 -1.32 -8.15
N THR A 86 -6.17 -1.95 -6.98
CA THR A 86 -5.89 -1.31 -5.68
C THR A 86 -4.92 -2.14 -4.82
N CYS A 87 -4.05 -2.93 -5.46
CA CYS A 87 -2.98 -3.68 -4.78
C CYS A 87 -1.83 -2.75 -4.33
N THR A 88 -0.75 -3.35 -3.82
CA THR A 88 0.50 -2.68 -3.45
C THR A 88 0.98 -1.77 -4.60
N PRO A 89 1.17 -0.46 -4.37
CA PRO A 89 1.51 0.47 -5.44
C PRO A 89 2.86 0.21 -6.10
N ASP A 90 3.87 -0.14 -5.29
CA ASP A 90 5.26 -0.32 -5.71
C ASP A 90 5.81 -1.59 -5.07
N ILE A 91 6.40 -2.46 -5.90
CA ILE A 91 7.06 -3.70 -5.46
C ILE A 91 8.47 -3.69 -6.01
N TYR A 92 9.45 -4.00 -5.16
CA TYR A 92 10.86 -4.10 -5.53
C TYR A 92 11.34 -5.53 -5.34
N SER A 93 12.16 -6.04 -6.25
CA SER A 93 12.77 -7.36 -6.12
C SER A 93 14.17 -7.35 -6.71
N GLU A 94 15.14 -7.97 -6.04
CA GLU A 94 16.49 -8.03 -6.56
C GLU A 94 16.58 -8.94 -7.80
N VAL A 95 17.23 -8.44 -8.85
CA VAL A 95 17.41 -9.22 -10.08
C VAL A 95 18.49 -10.27 -9.83
N SER A 96 18.09 -11.53 -9.77
CA SER A 96 19.02 -12.67 -9.80
C SER A 96 19.83 -12.61 -11.10
N SER A 97 21.14 -12.39 -10.96
CA SER A 97 22.08 -12.67 -12.06
C SER A 97 22.17 -14.19 -12.16
N GLY A 98 21.33 -14.80 -12.98
CA GLY A 98 21.32 -16.25 -13.16
C GLY A 98 22.71 -16.77 -13.59
N ASP A 99 23.17 -17.81 -12.90
CA ASP A 99 24.29 -18.68 -13.33
C ASP A 99 23.96 -19.40 -14.65
#